data_AF-A0A521PTU2-F1
#
_entry.id   AF-A0A521PTU2-F1
#
_cell.length_a   1.000
_cell.length_b   1.000
_cell.length_c   1.000
_cell.angle_alpha   90.00
_cell.angle_beta   90.00
_cell.angle_gamma   90.00
#
_symmetry.space_group_name_H-M   'P 1'
#
loop_
_entity.id
_entity.type
_entity.pdbx_description
1 polymer ?
#
loop_
_entity_poly.entity_id
_entity_poly.type
_entity_poly.pdbx_seq_one_letter_code
_entity_poly.pdbx_strand_id
1 'polypeptide(L)'
;MRPGPVANEEGRRGVLRRFGYQASDKPAPIADPQAAWDLLRADFASREEGPLPLDQLHPDVRESALAYIEQRARLDRLMDACDAAHLRILEEGPQPALVEAYASDRDAYEDAVEDFGALRVRVQAALDILRFG
;
A
#
# COMPACT_ATOMS: atom_id res chain seq x y z
N MET A 1 16.65 8.46 -33.83
CA MET A 1 16.39 7.47 -32.76
C MET A 1 15.32 8.09 -31.86
N ARG A 2 14.11 7.53 -31.79
CA ARG A 2 13.06 8.04 -30.87
C ARG A 2 13.42 7.58 -29.45
N PRO A 3 13.40 8.44 -28.42
CA PRO A 3 13.59 7.96 -27.06
C PRO A 3 12.35 7.12 -26.71
N GLY A 4 12.57 5.85 -26.38
CA GLY A 4 11.53 4.99 -25.81
C GLY A 4 11.03 5.57 -24.48
N PRO A 5 9.83 5.18 -24.01
CA PRO A 5 9.33 5.64 -22.72
C PRO A 5 10.36 5.28 -21.66
N VAL A 6 10.76 6.27 -20.85
CA VAL A 6 11.74 6.09 -19.78
C VAL A 6 11.16 5.06 -18.81
N ALA A 7 11.66 3.83 -18.89
CA ALA A 7 11.21 2.69 -18.10
C ALA A 7 11.85 2.73 -16.70
N ASN A 8 11.82 3.89 -16.05
CA ASN A 8 12.36 4.10 -14.71
C ASN A 8 11.32 4.76 -13.79
N GLU A 9 11.56 4.65 -12.49
CA GLU A 9 10.69 5.14 -11.41
C GLU A 9 10.44 6.66 -11.50
N GLU A 10 11.36 7.40 -12.10
CA GLU A 10 11.18 8.82 -12.41
C GLU A 10 10.03 9.06 -13.41
N GLY A 11 9.87 8.16 -14.39
CA GLY A 11 8.72 8.10 -15.28
C GLY A 11 7.43 7.76 -14.53
N ARG A 12 7.46 6.79 -13.60
CA ARG A 12 6.30 6.40 -12.78
C ARG A 12 5.86 7.54 -11.85
N ARG A 13 6.78 8.12 -11.08
CA ARG A 13 6.56 9.28 -10.22
C ARG A 13 6.13 10.51 -11.01
N GLY A 14 6.61 10.66 -12.24
CA GLY A 14 6.17 11.70 -13.18
C GLY A 14 4.72 11.51 -13.63
N VAL A 15 4.28 10.27 -13.87
CA VAL A 15 2.88 9.95 -14.19
C VAL A 15 1.99 10.16 -12.96
N LEU A 16 2.38 9.67 -11.79
CA LEU A 16 1.60 9.81 -10.55
C LEU A 16 1.42 11.28 -10.12
N ARG A 17 2.44 12.13 -10.32
CA ARG A 17 2.32 13.58 -10.10
C ARG A 17 1.25 14.25 -10.95
N ARG A 18 1.01 13.77 -12.19
CA ARG A 18 -0.06 14.32 -13.05
C ARG A 18 -1.46 14.08 -12.49
N PHE A 19 -1.60 13.09 -11.61
CA PHE A 19 -2.84 12.78 -10.91
C PHE A 19 -2.88 13.34 -9.47
N GLY A 20 -1.92 14.21 -9.10
CA GLY A 20 -1.92 14.90 -7.81
C GLY A 20 -1.19 14.18 -6.66
N TYR A 21 -0.57 13.03 -6.91
CA TYR A 21 0.24 12.35 -5.89
C TYR A 21 1.59 13.08 -5.71
N GLN A 22 1.85 13.58 -4.49
CA GLN A 22 3.14 14.14 -4.11
C GLN A 22 3.97 13.07 -3.39
N ALA A 23 5.24 12.93 -3.79
CA ALA A 23 6.22 12.20 -3.00
C ALA A 23 6.48 13.03 -1.73
N SER A 24 6.14 12.48 -0.58
CA SER A 24 6.36 13.10 0.73
C SER A 24 7.51 12.38 1.41
N ASP A 25 8.57 13.11 1.80
CA ASP A 25 9.72 12.57 2.55
C ASP A 25 9.37 12.13 3.99
N LYS A 26 8.10 12.20 4.38
CA LYS A 26 7.59 11.66 5.64
C LYS A 26 6.37 10.78 5.39
N PRO A 27 6.29 9.60 6.02
CA PRO A 27 5.03 8.90 6.09
C PRO A 27 4.05 9.79 6.86
N ALA A 28 3.01 10.25 6.18
CA ALA A 28 1.89 10.81 6.89
C ALA A 28 1.30 9.68 7.76
N PRO A 29 1.05 9.90 9.06
CA PRO A 29 0.11 9.03 9.76
C PRO A 29 -1.18 9.00 8.95
N ILE A 30 -1.95 7.92 9.05
CA ILE A 30 -3.28 7.85 8.43
C ILE A 30 -4.12 8.88 9.16
N ALA A 31 -4.06 10.14 8.70
CA ALA A 31 -4.61 11.29 9.39
C ALA A 31 -6.14 11.21 9.44
N ASP A 32 -6.73 10.36 8.60
CA ASP A 32 -8.13 10.04 8.57
C ASP A 32 -8.36 8.57 8.15
N PRO A 33 -8.62 7.66 9.10
CA PRO A 33 -8.96 6.27 8.80
C PRO A 33 -10.22 6.11 7.95
N GLN A 34 -11.19 7.02 8.06
CA GLN A 34 -12.41 6.98 7.25
C GLN A 34 -12.06 7.23 5.79
N ALA A 35 -11.29 8.28 5.50
CA ALA A 35 -10.83 8.55 4.13
C ALA A 35 -9.98 7.41 3.55
N ALA A 36 -9.11 6.79 4.37
CA ALA A 36 -8.34 5.64 3.94
C ALA A 36 -9.23 4.43 3.62
N TRP A 37 -10.24 4.15 4.45
CA TRP A 37 -11.21 3.09 4.17
C TRP A 37 -12.01 3.36 2.90
N ASP A 38 -12.42 4.60 2.66
CA ASP A 38 -13.20 4.96 1.48
C ASP A 38 -12.46 4.64 0.17
N LEU A 39 -11.13 4.73 0.18
CA LEU A 39 -10.28 4.33 -0.95
C LEU A 39 -10.15 2.81 -1.07
N LEU A 40 -10.07 2.09 0.06
CA LEU A 40 -9.72 0.67 0.11
C LEU A 40 -10.94 -0.26 0.05
N ARG A 41 -12.12 0.20 0.47
CA ARG A 41 -13.31 -0.64 0.54
C ARG A 41 -13.77 -1.18 -0.81
N ALA A 42 -13.32 -0.59 -1.91
CA ALA A 42 -13.53 -1.09 -3.26
C ALA A 42 -12.92 -2.48 -3.49
N ASP A 43 -11.90 -2.87 -2.71
CA ASP A 43 -11.25 -4.19 -2.78
C ASP A 43 -12.19 -5.36 -2.41
N PHE A 44 -13.35 -5.05 -1.83
CA PHE A 44 -14.35 -5.98 -1.31
C PHE A 44 -15.72 -5.86 -2.00
N ALA A 45 -15.84 -5.11 -3.09
CA ALA A 45 -17.10 -4.90 -3.78
C ALA A 45 -17.56 -6.18 -4.51
N SER A 46 -18.36 -7.02 -3.84
CA SER A 46 -18.82 -8.31 -4.38
C SER A 46 -20.09 -8.24 -5.25
N ARG A 47 -20.89 -7.15 -5.23
CA ARG A 47 -21.88 -6.71 -6.25
C ARG A 47 -22.74 -5.51 -5.77
N GLU A 48 -23.08 -4.63 -6.71
CA GLU A 48 -23.90 -3.37 -6.70
C GLU A 48 -23.65 -2.32 -5.60
N GLU A 49 -23.42 -2.72 -4.35
CA GLU A 49 -23.11 -1.80 -3.25
C GLU A 49 -21.83 -2.28 -2.55
N GLY A 50 -20.83 -1.40 -2.49
CA GLY A 50 -19.59 -1.65 -1.74
C GLY A 50 -19.84 -1.66 -0.23
N PRO A 51 -18.84 -2.06 0.58
CA PRO A 51 -18.95 -2.01 2.04
C PRO A 51 -19.35 -0.63 2.55
N LEU A 52 -20.04 -0.60 3.68
CA LEU A 52 -20.43 0.65 4.35
C LEU A 52 -19.20 1.50 4.72
N PRO A 53 -19.38 2.82 4.92
CA PRO A 53 -18.38 3.68 5.56
C PRO A 53 -17.86 3.10 6.89
N LEU A 54 -16.63 3.41 7.27
CA LEU A 54 -15.93 2.80 8.40
C LEU A 54 -16.65 3.00 9.74
N ASP A 55 -17.29 4.16 9.93
CA ASP A 55 -18.08 4.51 11.11
C ASP A 55 -19.43 3.77 11.20
N GLN A 56 -19.89 3.19 10.10
CA GLN A 56 -21.13 2.41 10.00
C GLN A 56 -20.88 0.90 9.98
N LEU A 57 -19.62 0.46 9.99
CA LEU A 57 -19.29 -0.96 10.10
C LEU A 57 -19.59 -1.47 11.52
N HIS A 58 -20.03 -2.72 11.59
CA HIS A 58 -20.09 -3.46 12.85
C HIS A 58 -18.70 -3.48 13.51
N PRO A 59 -18.60 -3.41 14.86
CA PRO A 59 -17.32 -3.34 15.56
C PRO A 59 -16.28 -4.38 15.12
N ASP A 60 -16.68 -5.64 14.96
CA ASP A 60 -15.78 -6.73 14.58
C ASP A 60 -15.21 -6.56 13.16
N VAL A 61 -16.00 -6.03 12.22
CA VAL A 61 -15.53 -5.71 10.87
C VAL A 61 -14.66 -4.46 10.90
N ARG A 62 -15.04 -3.46 11.70
CA ARG A 62 -14.30 -2.21 11.85
C ARG A 62 -12.88 -2.44 12.36
N GLU A 63 -12.69 -3.32 13.34
CA GLU A 63 -11.36 -3.70 13.83
C GLU A 63 -10.50 -4.30 12.71
N SER A 64 -11.05 -5.24 11.95
CA SER A 64 -10.36 -5.87 10.82
C SER A 64 -10.03 -4.85 9.70
N ALA A 65 -10.96 -3.93 9.41
CA ALA A 65 -10.75 -2.86 8.44
C ALA A 65 -9.66 -1.87 8.88
N LEU A 66 -9.59 -1.52 10.17
CA LEU A 66 -8.53 -0.67 10.71
C LEU A 66 -7.16 -1.33 10.58
N ALA A 67 -7.04 -2.63 10.87
CA ALA A 67 -5.80 -3.37 10.67
C ALA A 67 -5.39 -3.42 9.19
N TYR A 68 -6.37 -3.58 8.29
CA TYR A 68 -6.13 -3.54 6.84
C TYR A 68 -5.60 -2.18 6.36
N ILE A 69 -6.20 -1.09 6.84
CA ILE A 69 -5.79 0.30 6.58
C ILE A 69 -4.36 0.55 7.09
N GLU A 70 -4.04 0.10 8.30
CA GLU A 70 -2.70 0.23 8.88
C GLU A 70 -1.65 -0.53 8.06
N GLN A 71 -1.95 -1.78 7.68
CA GLN A 71 -1.04 -2.59 6.88
C GLN A 71 -0.82 -1.98 5.50
N ARG A 72 -1.85 -1.38 4.89
CA ARG A 72 -1.72 -0.65 3.62
C ARG A 72 -0.77 0.56 3.74
N ALA A 73 -0.78 1.27 4.87
CA ALA A 73 0.19 2.35 5.11
C ALA A 73 1.60 1.82 5.40
N ARG A 74 1.73 0.64 6.03
CA ARG A 74 3.02 -0.03 6.19
C ARG A 74 3.63 -0.41 4.84
N LEU A 75 2.83 -0.91 3.90
CA LEU A 75 3.28 -1.22 2.54
C LEU A 75 3.85 -0.01 1.81
N ASP A 76 3.18 1.14 1.88
CA ASP A 76 3.70 2.39 1.27
C ASP A 76 5.07 2.75 1.85
N ARG A 77 5.24 2.67 3.19
CA ARG A 77 6.53 2.97 3.85
C ARG A 77 7.64 2.03 3.41
N LEU A 78 7.36 0.74 3.27
CA LEU A 78 8.34 -0.25 2.86
C LEU A 78 8.71 -0.11 1.38
N MET A 79 7.75 0.24 0.54
CA MET A 79 8.01 0.60 -0.86
C MET A 79 8.90 1.84 -0.97
N ASP A 80 8.62 2.88 -0.19
CA ASP A 80 9.47 4.09 -0.14
C ASP A 80 10.90 3.77 0.31
N ALA A 81 11.07 2.84 1.26
CA ALA A 81 12.39 2.37 1.69
C ALA A 81 13.12 1.62 0.58
N CYS A 82 12.44 0.70 -0.12
CA CYS A 82 12.99 -0.01 -1.27
C CYS A 82 13.43 0.97 -2.37
N ASP A 83 12.61 1.97 -2.68
CA ASP A 83 12.91 3.03 -3.65
C ASP A 83 14.16 3.82 -3.24
N ALA A 84 14.24 4.23 -1.97
CA ALA A 84 15.38 4.97 -1.45
C ALA A 84 16.68 4.14 -1.52
N ALA A 85 16.64 2.87 -1.12
CA ALA A 85 17.78 1.97 -1.22
C ALA A 85 18.20 1.73 -2.68
N HIS A 86 17.24 1.58 -3.61
CA HIS A 86 17.51 1.42 -5.03
C HIS A 86 18.15 2.68 -5.64
N LEU A 87 17.64 3.87 -5.32
CA LEU A 87 18.23 5.14 -5.77
C LEU A 87 19.68 5.28 -5.31
N ARG A 88 19.98 4.93 -4.05
CA ARG A 88 21.36 4.94 -3.54
C ARG A 88 22.28 3.99 -4.31
N ILE A 89 21.81 2.81 -4.70
CA ILE A 89 22.57 1.91 -5.56
C ILE A 89 22.88 2.55 -6.93
N LEU A 90 21.92 3.29 -7.51
CA LEU A 90 22.12 3.97 -8.79
C LEU A 90 23.10 5.14 -8.68
N GLU A 91 23.08 5.87 -7.57
CA GLU A 91 23.93 7.04 -7.33
C GLU A 91 25.36 6.67 -6.89
N GLU A 92 25.49 5.71 -5.97
CA GLU A 92 26.75 5.35 -5.30
C GLU A 92 27.40 4.08 -5.91
N GLY A 93 26.70 3.41 -6.84
CA GLY A 93 27.07 2.12 -7.41
C GLY A 93 26.67 0.92 -6.55
N PRO A 94 26.70 -0.31 -7.10
CA PRO A 94 26.23 -1.53 -6.44
C PRO A 94 27.23 -2.07 -5.41
N GLN A 95 27.47 -1.31 -4.35
CA GLN A 95 28.29 -1.76 -3.23
C GLN A 95 27.56 -2.88 -2.47
N PRO A 96 28.26 -3.93 -2.01
CA PRO A 96 27.62 -5.06 -1.33
C PRO A 96 26.66 -4.66 -0.21
N ALA A 97 27.08 -3.72 0.66
CA ALA A 97 26.24 -3.24 1.76
C ALA A 97 24.94 -2.53 1.30
N LEU A 98 24.97 -1.82 0.16
CA LEU A 98 23.78 -1.18 -0.39
C LEU A 98 22.83 -2.20 -1.03
N VAL A 99 23.39 -3.20 -1.72
CA VAL A 99 22.63 -4.31 -2.29
C VAL A 99 21.98 -5.15 -1.20
N GLU A 100 22.69 -5.42 -0.10
CA GLU A 100 22.17 -6.12 1.07
C GLU A 100 21.05 -5.32 1.76
N ALA A 101 21.23 -4.00 1.94
CA ALA A 101 20.19 -3.15 2.49
C ALA A 101 18.92 -3.16 1.63
N TYR A 102 19.05 -3.00 0.31
CA TYR A 102 17.92 -3.10 -0.62
C TYR A 102 17.23 -4.47 -0.56
N ALA A 103 18.00 -5.56 -0.52
CA ALA A 103 17.44 -6.90 -0.42
C ALA A 103 16.64 -7.06 0.89
N SER A 104 17.17 -6.59 2.01
CA SER A 104 16.48 -6.63 3.30
C SER A 104 15.17 -5.81 3.29
N ASP A 105 15.18 -4.61 2.70
CA ASP A 105 13.97 -3.79 2.60
C ASP A 105 12.91 -4.46 1.70
N ARG A 106 13.36 -5.08 0.60
CA ARG A 106 12.48 -5.81 -0.32
C ARG A 106 11.87 -7.04 0.34
N ASP A 107 12.65 -7.83 1.07
CA ASP A 107 12.14 -9.01 1.76
C ASP A 107 11.08 -8.60 2.80
N ALA A 108 11.32 -7.52 3.56
CA ALA A 108 10.33 -6.98 4.49
C ALA A 108 9.04 -6.47 3.78
N TYR A 109 9.18 -5.88 2.59
CA TYR A 109 8.03 -5.50 1.76
C TYR A 109 7.24 -6.73 1.28
N GLU A 110 7.92 -7.78 0.81
CA GLU A 110 7.30 -9.02 0.35
C GLU A 110 6.50 -9.71 1.48
N ASP A 111 7.09 -9.84 2.68
CA ASP A 111 6.38 -10.33 3.86
C ASP A 111 5.12 -9.50 4.16
N ALA A 112 5.25 -8.17 4.09
CA ALA A 112 4.13 -7.28 4.35
C ALA A 112 3.01 -7.38 3.28
N VAL A 113 3.34 -7.74 2.04
CA VAL A 113 2.36 -7.99 0.97
C VAL A 113 1.56 -9.26 1.27
N GLU A 114 2.22 -10.31 1.76
CA GLU A 114 1.55 -11.54 2.19
C GLU A 114 0.59 -11.27 3.35
N ASP A 115 1.05 -10.56 4.38
CA ASP A 115 0.23 -10.13 5.52
C ASP A 115 -0.99 -9.31 5.06
N PHE A 116 -0.81 -8.40 4.10
CA PHE A 116 -1.88 -7.58 3.56
C PHE A 116 -2.92 -8.42 2.80
N GLY A 117 -2.47 -9.40 2.01
CA GLY A 117 -3.34 -10.37 1.35
C GLY A 117 -4.15 -11.20 2.36
N ALA A 118 -3.51 -11.66 3.44
CA ALA A 118 -4.17 -12.40 4.50
C ALA A 118 -5.22 -11.54 5.24
N LEU A 119 -4.91 -10.28 5.52
CA LEU A 119 -5.87 -9.34 6.11
C LEU A 119 -7.07 -9.07 5.20
N ARG A 120 -6.85 -8.94 3.88
CA ARG A 120 -7.95 -8.81 2.93
C ARG A 120 -8.93 -9.98 3.04
N VAL A 121 -8.43 -11.21 3.10
CA VAL A 121 -9.28 -12.40 3.27
C VAL A 121 -10.07 -12.35 4.57
N ARG A 122 -9.46 -11.90 5.67
CA ARG A 122 -10.13 -11.76 6.97
C ARG A 122 -11.24 -10.69 6.95
N VAL A 123 -10.97 -9.52 6.36
CA VAL A 123 -11.98 -8.46 6.20
C VAL A 123 -13.16 -8.96 5.36
N GLN A 124 -12.89 -9.64 4.24
CA GLN A 124 -13.93 -10.22 3.40
C GLN A 124 -14.78 -11.24 4.18
N ALA A 125 -14.14 -12.15 4.92
CA ALA A 125 -14.86 -13.14 5.73
C ALA A 125 -15.74 -12.48 6.80
N ALA A 126 -15.24 -11.44 7.47
CA ALA A 126 -16.02 -10.70 8.46
C ALA A 126 -17.22 -9.97 7.84
N LEU A 127 -17.04 -9.37 6.66
CA LEU A 127 -18.13 -8.77 5.88
C LEU A 127 -19.18 -9.80 5.46
N ASP A 128 -18.76 -10.99 5.04
CA ASP A 128 -19.65 -12.05 4.59
C ASP A 128 -20.44 -12.67 5.77
N ILE A 129 -19.82 -12.86 6.93
CA ILE A 129 -20.49 -13.39 8.14
C ILE A 129 -21.68 -12.51 8.51
N LEU A 130 -21.52 -11.19 8.53
CA LEU A 130 -22.62 -10.28 8.87
C LEU A 130 -23.67 -10.15 7.77
N ARG A 131 -23.33 -10.53 6.54
CA ARG A 131 -24.23 -10.48 5.39
C ARG A 131 -25.12 -11.72 5.28
N PHE A 132 -24.67 -12.86 5.82
CA PHE A 132 -25.36 -14.15 5.67
C PHE A 132 -25.64 -14.89 6.99
N GLY A 133 -25.13 -14.39 8.12
CA GLY A 133 -25.40 -14.91 9.46
C GLY A 133 -26.50 -14.12 10.16
#